data_AF-Q2PEM5-F1
#
_entry.id   AF-Q2PEM5-F1
#
_cell.length_a   1.000
_cell.length_b   1.000
_cell.length_c   1.000
_cell.angle_alpha   90.00
_cell.angle_beta   90.00
_cell.angle_gamma   90.00
#
_symmetry.space_group_name_H-M   'P 1'
#
loop_
_entity.id
_entity.type
_entity.pdbx_description
1 polymer ?
#
loop_
_entity_poly.entity_id
_entity_poly.type
_entity_poly.pdbx_seq_one_letter_code
_entity_poly.pdbx_strand_id
1 'polypeptide(L)' 'THWKYGGIVGVMGYGGGVIGRYSFLAEEYPNVAHFHTLRINQPMGWFYTSDAIRTLCDIWEPRGSGLTNMHGST' A
#
# COMPACT_ATOMS: atom_id res chain seq x y z
N THR A 1 5.69 18.77 1.89
CA THR A 1 4.88 17.56 1.61
C THR A 1 3.57 18.00 0.98
N HIS A 2 3.07 17.27 -0.02
CA HIS A 2 1.79 17.56 -0.70
C HIS A 2 0.67 16.57 -0.32
N TRP A 3 0.84 15.89 0.81
CA TRP A 3 -0.14 14.97 1.36
C TRP A 3 -0.87 15.60 2.54
N LYS A 4 -2.20 15.45 2.56
CA LYS A 4 -3.05 15.83 3.69
C LYS A 4 -2.63 15.07 4.95
N TYR A 5 -2.93 15.67 6.09
CA TYR A 5 -2.71 15.03 7.38
C TYR A 5 -3.61 13.80 7.54
N GLY A 6 -3.01 12.68 7.97
CA GLY A 6 -3.73 11.48 8.36
C GLY A 6 -4.52 10.78 7.24
N GLY A 7 -5.53 10.01 7.67
CA GLY A 7 -6.42 9.22 6.85
C GLY A 7 -6.79 7.90 7.53
N ILE A 8 -8.07 7.73 7.87
CA ILE A 8 -8.57 6.53 8.56
C ILE A 8 -9.32 5.68 7.55
N VAL A 9 -8.71 4.56 7.18
CA VAL A 9 -9.27 3.54 6.29
C VAL A 9 -8.76 2.17 6.75
N GLY A 10 -9.51 1.11 6.46
CA GLY A 10 -9.17 -0.25 6.89
C GLY A 10 -10.08 -1.29 6.25
N VAL A 11 -9.96 -2.53 6.72
CA VAL A 11 -10.80 -3.66 6.32
C VAL A 11 -11.69 -4.09 7.49
N MET A 12 -12.90 -4.55 7.20
CA MET A 12 -13.84 -4.99 8.24
C MET A 12 -13.21 -6.08 9.12
N GLY A 13 -13.33 -5.93 10.45
CA GLY A 13 -12.76 -6.85 11.43
C GLY A 13 -11.32 -6.53 11.86
N TYR A 14 -10.62 -5.61 11.19
CA TYR A 14 -9.25 -5.22 11.55
C TYR A 14 -9.16 -3.72 11.87
N GLY A 15 -8.56 -3.38 13.02
CA GLY A 15 -8.35 -1.99 13.45
C GLY A 15 -7.10 -1.30 12.87
N GLY A 16 -6.34 -1.98 12.00
CA GLY A 16 -5.09 -1.46 11.46
C GLY A 16 -4.59 -2.25 10.25
N GLY A 17 -3.39 -1.92 9.76
CA GLY A 17 -2.75 -2.56 8.60
C GLY A 17 -2.86 -1.74 7.30
N VAL A 18 -3.72 -0.71 7.26
CA VAL A 18 -3.82 0.23 6.13
C VAL A 18 -3.51 1.64 6.62
N ILE A 19 -2.61 2.33 5.92
CA ILE A 19 -2.28 3.73 6.19
C ILE A 19 -2.96 4.59 5.13
N GLY A 20 -3.99 5.33 5.55
CA GLY A 20 -4.68 6.28 4.70
C GLY A 20 -3.80 7.47 4.34
N ARG A 21 -3.84 7.86 3.06
CA ARG A 21 -3.20 9.08 2.57
C ARG A 21 -3.96 9.67 1.39
N TYR A 22 -4.06 11.00 1.40
CA TYR A 22 -4.83 11.79 0.44
C TYR A 22 -3.99 12.99 -0.05
N SER A 23 -4.03 13.29 -1.34
CA SER A 23 -3.29 14.42 -1.92
C SER A 23 -3.97 15.77 -1.65
N PHE A 24 -3.19 16.84 -1.44
CA PHE A 24 -3.68 18.22 -1.47
C PHE A 24 -4.02 18.67 -2.90
N LEU A 25 -3.42 18.05 -3.91
CA LEU A 25 -3.53 18.41 -5.33
C LEU A 25 -4.40 17.40 -6.09
N ALA A 26 -5.48 16.93 -5.46
CA ALA A 26 -6.33 15.88 -6.03
C ALA A 26 -7.01 16.30 -7.35
N GLU A 27 -7.25 17.58 -7.57
CA GLU A 27 -7.82 18.10 -8.83
C GLU A 27 -6.80 18.05 -9.97
N GLU A 28 -5.54 18.36 -9.70
CA GLU A 28 -4.46 18.35 -10.69
C GLU A 28 -3.94 16.93 -10.96
N TYR A 29 -3.89 16.09 -9.90
CA TYR A 29 -3.39 14.71 -9.95
C TYR A 29 -4.44 13.72 -9.41
N PRO A 30 -5.54 13.47 -10.15
CA PRO A 30 -6.66 12.67 -9.67
C PRO A 30 -6.30 11.21 -9.35
N ASN A 31 -5.33 10.64 -10.08
CA ASN A 31 -4.89 9.25 -9.89
C ASN A 31 -4.21 8.97 -8.55
N VAL A 32 -3.77 10.03 -7.85
CA VAL A 32 -3.19 9.94 -6.50
C VAL A 32 -3.99 10.72 -5.46
N ALA A 33 -5.24 11.09 -5.79
CA ALA A 33 -6.16 11.67 -4.82
C ALA A 33 -6.26 10.79 -3.56
N HIS A 34 -6.26 9.46 -3.77
CA HIS A 34 -6.15 8.43 -2.75
C HIS A 34 -4.89 7.61 -3.03
N PHE A 35 -3.99 7.50 -2.05
CA PHE A 35 -2.73 6.77 -2.22
C PHE A 35 -2.37 5.99 -0.95
N HIS A 36 -3.22 5.02 -0.62
CA HIS A 36 -3.15 4.28 0.63
C HIS A 36 -2.04 3.22 0.58
N THR A 37 -1.38 2.98 1.71
CA THR A 37 -0.38 1.91 1.84
C THR A 37 -0.95 0.75 2.62
N LEU A 38 -0.89 -0.46 2.07
CA LEU A 38 -1.24 -1.70 2.76
C LEU A 38 0.06 -2.33 3.29
N ARG A 39 0.07 -2.72 4.57
CA ARG A 39 1.18 -3.44 5.18
C ARG A 39 0.89 -4.94 5.12
N ILE A 40 1.74 -5.69 4.42
CA ILE A 40 1.60 -7.13 4.20
C ILE A 40 2.61 -7.87 5.05
N ASN A 41 2.17 -8.93 5.74
CA ASN A 41 3.04 -9.72 6.60
C ASN A 41 4.04 -10.55 5.77
N GLN A 42 5.32 -10.41 6.06
CA GLN A 42 6.42 -11.12 5.41
C GLN A 42 6.73 -12.48 6.06
N PRO A 43 7.35 -13.43 5.34
CA PRO A 43 8.03 -14.58 5.94
C PRO A 43 9.21 -14.13 6.82
N MET A 44 9.50 -14.92 7.86
CA MET A 44 10.67 -14.70 8.71
C MET A 44 11.96 -14.74 7.88
N GLY A 45 12.85 -13.78 8.11
CA GLY A 45 14.12 -13.67 7.39
C GLY A 45 14.01 -13.19 5.94
N TRP A 46 12.81 -12.80 5.47
CA TRP A 46 12.59 -12.24 4.11
C TRP A 46 13.06 -13.15 2.95
N PHE A 47 13.02 -14.47 3.14
CA PHE A 47 13.28 -15.42 2.05
C PHE A 47 11.98 -15.75 1.31
N TYR A 48 12.01 -15.64 -0.01
CA TYR A 48 10.85 -15.88 -0.87
C TYR A 48 11.20 -16.85 -2.00
N THR A 49 10.21 -17.64 -2.42
CA THR A 49 10.24 -18.23 -3.75
C THR A 49 9.83 -17.17 -4.77
N SER A 50 10.27 -17.33 -6.02
CA SER A 50 9.86 -16.41 -7.08
C SER A 50 8.34 -16.42 -7.30
N ASP A 51 7.69 -17.56 -7.05
CA ASP A 51 6.25 -17.73 -7.23
C ASP A 51 5.46 -16.94 -6.20
N ALA A 52 5.96 -16.87 -4.95
CA ALA A 52 5.34 -16.05 -3.90
C ALA A 52 5.37 -14.56 -4.27
N ILE A 53 6.50 -14.07 -4.80
CA ILE A 53 6.60 -12.66 -5.22
C ILE A 53 5.72 -12.37 -6.44
N ARG A 54 5.72 -13.25 -7.46
CA ARG A 54 4.85 -13.07 -8.63
C ARG A 54 3.37 -13.05 -8.24
N THR A 55 2.96 -13.95 -7.34
CA THR A 55 1.59 -13.96 -6.81
C THR A 55 1.21 -12.61 -6.19
N LEU A 56 2.11 -11.99 -5.42
CA LEU A 56 1.87 -10.67 -4.83
C LEU A 56 1.76 -9.58 -5.91
N CYS A 57 2.63 -9.62 -6.93
CA CYS A 57 2.59 -8.68 -8.06
C CYS A 57 1.27 -8.80 -8.84
N ASP A 58 0.84 -10.02 -9.19
CA ASP A 58 -0.38 -10.29 -9.95
C ASP A 58 -1.65 -9.82 -9.21
N ILE A 59 -1.63 -9.86 -7.87
CA ILE A 59 -2.71 -9.32 -7.04
C ILE A 59 -2.69 -7.78 -7.03
N TRP A 60 -1.50 -7.19 -6.91
CA TRP A 60 -1.32 -5.74 -6.73
C TRP A 60 -1.50 -4.94 -8.01
N GLU A 61 -0.99 -5.42 -9.14
CA GLU A 61 -1.01 -4.71 -10.42
C GLU A 61 -2.42 -4.22 -10.84
N PRO A 62 -3.48 -5.04 -10.82
CA PRO A 62 -4.82 -4.58 -11.21
C PRO A 62 -5.55 -3.76 -10.13
N ARG A 63 -5.05 -3.70 -8.89
CA ARG A 63 -5.77 -3.12 -7.72
C ARG A 63 -5.05 -1.96 -7.05
N GLY A 64 -3.76 -1.80 -7.32
CA GLY A 64 -2.89 -0.84 -6.69
C GLY A 64 -2.12 -0.03 -7.72
N SER A 65 -1.04 0.59 -7.28
CA SER A 65 -0.23 1.47 -8.13
C SER A 65 0.89 0.75 -8.89
N GLY A 66 1.09 -0.55 -8.65
CA GLY A 66 2.28 -1.28 -9.11
C GLY A 66 3.56 -0.94 -8.34
N LEU A 67 3.50 0.01 -7.40
CA LEU A 67 4.65 0.43 -6.59
C LEU A 67 4.66 -0.29 -5.24
N THR A 68 5.85 -0.68 -4.78
CA THR A 68 6.06 -1.39 -3.51
C THR A 68 7.33 -0.92 -2.81
N ASN A 69 7.34 -0.99 -1.48
CA ASN A 69 8.58 -0.97 -0.70
C ASN A 69 8.92 -2.41 -0.28
N MET A 70 10.16 -2.85 -0.52
CA MET A 70 10.64 -4.18 -0.15
C MET A 70 11.94 -4.02 0.67
N HIS A 71 11.90 -3.77 1.98
CA HIS A 71 10.76 -3.81 2.93
C HIS A 71 10.61 -2.52 3.75
N GLY A 72 9.55 -2.44 4.55
CA GLY A 72 9.45 -1.42 5.60
C GLY A 72 10.45 -1.68 6.73
N SER A 73 10.86 -0.61 7.43
CA SER A 73 11.81 -0.68 8.55
C SER A 73 11.17 -1.04 9.89
N THR A 74 9.83 -1.14 9.95
CA THR A 74 9.02 -1.35 11.16
C THR A 74 8.15 -2.57 11.03
#